data_AF-A0A3D5D4I7-F1
#
_entry.id   AF-A0A3D5D4I7-F1
#
_cell.length_a   1.000
_cell.length_b   1.000
_cell.length_c   1.000
_cell.angle_alpha   90.00
_cell.angle_beta   90.00
_cell.angle_gamma   90.00
#
_symmetry.space_group_name_H-M   'P 1'
#
loop_
_entity.id
_entity.type
_entity.pdbx_description
1 polymer ?
#
loop_
_entity_poly.entity_id
_entity_poly.type
_entity_poly.pdbx_seq_one_letter_code
_entity_poly.pdbx_strand_id
1 'polypeptide(L)'
;LGQPVDAPESPVPDDPSIIALKGLLVAMGKRDSAALWAAMPAEYQADANAVAKLAGQRLNPAMHAALVNVLRHLKTLFADQKEFLKSVLEQQDDVPAEVLHKFPLLVDAILASPLADAEWLADPELGKLFEGQLLQHLIEGAAPFEAGDQLEILSPDLMEATVRQLDGNATAASLQVTLGEREETWAMQKVDGKWVPAELAKAWPEWLAAAREALKAPAEGGVDVQEQVIIMLGALEGILKSLNAAQTEDEFNERFMGLLELLPEEVPGDEFEPAPNPLPPLPPLPPEGN
;
A
#
# COMPACT_ATOMS: atom_id res chain seq x y z
N LEU A 1 -49.20 0.03 -47.83
CA LEU A 1 -47.97 0.66 -47.29
C LEU A 1 -47.93 0.36 -45.80
N GLY A 2 -47.29 -0.74 -45.40
CA GLY A 2 -47.01 -1.04 -43.99
C GLY A 2 -45.54 -0.72 -43.74
N GLN A 3 -45.26 0.15 -42.77
CA GLN A 3 -43.90 0.44 -42.32
C GLN A 3 -43.34 -0.77 -41.55
N PRO A 4 -42.04 -1.08 -41.65
CA PRO A 4 -41.43 -2.07 -40.78
C PRO A 4 -41.32 -1.50 -39.37
N VAL A 5 -41.74 -2.30 -38.40
CA VAL A 5 -41.56 -2.05 -36.97
C VAL A 5 -40.06 -2.21 -36.67
N ASP A 6 -39.43 -1.15 -36.18
CA ASP A 6 -38.05 -1.21 -35.67
C ASP A 6 -37.96 -2.31 -34.61
N ALA A 7 -37.10 -3.29 -34.86
CA ALA A 7 -36.70 -4.24 -33.84
C ALA A 7 -35.86 -3.50 -32.79
N PRO A 8 -36.01 -3.79 -31.49
CA PRO A 8 -35.15 -3.21 -30.47
C PRO A 8 -33.70 -3.60 -30.76
N GLU A 9 -32.86 -2.59 -30.97
CA GLU A 9 -31.42 -2.71 -31.14
C GLU A 9 -30.86 -3.47 -29.92
N SER A 10 -30.23 -4.62 -30.16
CA SER A 10 -29.58 -5.38 -29.09
C SER A 10 -28.47 -4.52 -28.48
N PRO A 11 -28.29 -4.49 -27.15
CA PRO A 11 -27.27 -3.64 -26.53
C PRO A 11 -25.91 -4.01 -27.10
N VAL A 12 -25.24 -3.05 -27.71
CA VAL A 12 -23.86 -3.17 -28.18
C VAL A 12 -23.00 -3.58 -26.98
N PRO A 13 -22.20 -4.65 -27.06
CA PRO A 13 -21.30 -5.01 -25.97
C PRO A 13 -20.36 -3.83 -25.68
N ASP A 14 -20.23 -3.44 -24.41
CA ASP A 14 -19.27 -2.40 -23.99
C ASP A 14 -17.86 -2.73 -24.53
N ASP A 15 -17.13 -1.72 -25.02
CA ASP A 15 -15.75 -1.86 -25.49
C ASP A 15 -14.87 -2.50 -24.38
N PRO A 16 -13.96 -3.44 -24.69
CA PRO A 16 -13.12 -4.09 -23.69
C PRO A 16 -12.31 -3.14 -22.80
N SER A 17 -11.95 -1.95 -23.29
CA SER A 17 -11.28 -0.91 -22.51
C SER A 17 -12.21 -0.29 -21.45
N ILE A 18 -13.50 -0.11 -21.77
CA ILE A 18 -14.53 0.34 -20.82
C ILE A 18 -14.71 -0.69 -19.72
N ILE A 19 -14.84 -1.98 -20.09
CA ILE A 19 -15.01 -3.06 -19.12
C ILE A 19 -13.81 -3.12 -18.16
N ALA A 20 -12.59 -3.02 -18.71
CA ALA A 20 -11.38 -3.04 -17.91
C ALA A 20 -11.28 -1.86 -16.95
N LEU A 21 -11.57 -0.63 -17.40
CA LEU A 21 -11.52 0.55 -16.54
C LEU A 21 -12.61 0.52 -15.46
N LYS A 22 -13.85 0.14 -15.80
CA LYS A 22 -14.91 -0.07 -14.79
C LYS A 22 -14.49 -1.12 -13.75
N GLY A 23 -13.90 -2.23 -14.19
CA GLY A 23 -13.39 -3.27 -13.30
C GLY A 23 -12.31 -2.75 -12.35
N LEU A 24 -11.38 -1.95 -12.87
CA LEU A 24 -10.32 -1.31 -12.08
C LEU A 24 -10.92 -0.36 -11.02
N LEU A 25 -11.83 0.53 -11.41
CA LEU A 25 -12.48 1.48 -10.50
C LEU A 25 -13.28 0.77 -9.40
N VAL A 26 -13.99 -0.30 -9.74
CA VAL A 26 -14.70 -1.13 -8.75
C VAL A 26 -13.72 -1.82 -7.79
N ALA A 27 -12.61 -2.36 -8.29
CA ALA A 27 -11.58 -2.97 -7.45
C ALA A 27 -10.95 -1.93 -6.50
N MET A 28 -10.66 -0.71 -6.99
CA MET A 28 -10.15 0.39 -6.19
C MET A 28 -11.13 0.82 -5.09
N GLY A 29 -12.40 1.04 -5.45
CA GLY A 29 -13.43 1.43 -4.47
C GLY A 29 -13.74 0.36 -3.43
N LYS A 30 -13.58 -0.93 -3.78
CA LYS A 30 -13.67 -2.05 -2.83
C LYS A 30 -12.38 -2.29 -2.05
N ARG A 31 -11.27 -1.65 -2.45
CA ARG A 31 -9.92 -1.96 -1.96
C ARG A 31 -9.58 -3.45 -2.14
N ASP A 32 -10.06 -4.04 -3.24
CA ASP A 32 -9.86 -5.45 -3.58
C ASP A 32 -8.48 -5.63 -4.21
N SER A 33 -7.48 -5.82 -3.35
CA SER A 33 -6.09 -6.02 -3.76
C SER A 33 -5.91 -7.20 -4.72
N ALA A 34 -6.69 -8.28 -4.55
CA ALA A 34 -6.60 -9.45 -5.41
C ALA A 34 -7.06 -9.12 -6.83
N ALA A 35 -8.17 -8.39 -6.95
CA ALA A 35 -8.66 -7.91 -8.24
C ALA A 35 -7.70 -6.90 -8.88
N LEU A 36 -7.09 -6.00 -8.09
CA LEU A 36 -6.08 -5.06 -8.58
C LEU A 36 -4.84 -5.79 -9.12
N TRP A 37 -4.33 -6.77 -8.39
CA TRP A 37 -3.22 -7.61 -8.85
C TRP A 37 -3.59 -8.38 -10.12
N ALA A 38 -4.77 -8.99 -10.15
CA ALA A 38 -5.27 -9.73 -11.29
C ALA A 38 -5.55 -8.85 -12.51
N ALA A 39 -5.78 -7.55 -12.34
CA ALA A 39 -5.96 -6.60 -13.44
C ALA A 39 -4.63 -6.26 -14.15
N MET A 40 -3.48 -6.44 -13.49
CA MET A 40 -2.18 -6.13 -14.08
C MET A 40 -1.79 -7.10 -15.20
N PRO A 41 -1.10 -6.63 -16.27
CA PRO A 41 -0.47 -7.47 -17.29
C PRO A 41 0.39 -8.58 -16.69
N ALA A 42 0.47 -9.74 -17.34
CA ALA A 42 1.27 -10.86 -16.79
C ALA A 42 2.76 -10.51 -16.72
N GLU A 43 3.25 -9.73 -17.69
CA GLU A 43 4.60 -9.16 -17.68
C GLU A 43 4.84 -8.31 -16.43
N TYR A 44 3.89 -7.45 -16.03
CA TYR A 44 4.03 -6.59 -14.85
C TYR A 44 4.03 -7.40 -13.56
N GLN A 45 3.18 -8.41 -13.48
CA GLN A 45 3.20 -9.35 -12.36
C GLN A 45 4.55 -10.09 -12.26
N ALA A 46 5.11 -10.51 -13.40
CA ALA A 46 6.40 -11.18 -13.44
C ALA A 46 7.55 -10.25 -13.02
N ASP A 47 7.55 -9.00 -13.50
CA ASP A 47 8.52 -7.98 -13.13
C ASP A 47 8.49 -7.69 -11.62
N ALA A 48 7.30 -7.48 -11.05
CA ALA A 48 7.15 -7.24 -9.62
C ALA A 48 7.63 -8.43 -8.78
N ASN A 49 7.31 -9.67 -9.17
CA ASN A 49 7.82 -10.87 -8.51
C ASN A 49 9.36 -10.96 -8.63
N ALA A 50 9.94 -10.60 -9.78
CA ALA A 50 11.39 -10.61 -9.95
C ALA A 50 12.09 -9.58 -9.06
N VAL A 51 11.51 -8.39 -8.87
CA VAL A 51 12.00 -7.37 -7.94
C VAL A 51 11.88 -7.86 -6.50
N ALA A 52 10.74 -8.40 -6.10
CA ALA A 52 10.55 -8.95 -4.76
C ALA A 52 11.55 -10.07 -4.45
N LYS A 53 11.78 -10.96 -5.41
CA LYS A 53 12.79 -12.02 -5.28
C LYS A 53 14.18 -11.45 -5.13
N LEU A 54 14.55 -10.43 -5.90
CA LEU A 54 15.82 -9.75 -5.73
C LEU A 54 15.94 -9.13 -4.34
N ALA A 55 14.89 -8.45 -3.85
CA ALA A 55 14.88 -7.86 -2.52
C ALA A 55 15.07 -8.91 -1.42
N GLY A 56 14.33 -10.01 -1.47
CA GLY A 56 14.44 -11.09 -0.49
C GLY A 56 15.79 -11.82 -0.52
N GLN A 57 16.41 -11.96 -1.70
CA GLN A 57 17.79 -12.48 -1.81
C GLN A 57 18.85 -11.55 -1.21
N ARG A 58 18.55 -10.25 -1.10
CA ARG A 58 19.45 -9.22 -0.55
C ARG A 58 19.22 -8.97 0.92
N LEU A 59 18.08 -9.40 1.45
CA LEU A 59 17.73 -9.22 2.84
C LEU A 59 18.59 -10.13 3.73
N ASN A 60 19.31 -9.54 4.68
CA ASN A 60 20.01 -10.31 5.70
C ASN A 60 18.97 -11.05 6.57
N PRO A 61 19.03 -12.39 6.67
CA PRO A 61 18.08 -13.16 7.48
C PRO A 61 18.03 -12.72 8.95
N ALA A 62 19.14 -12.24 9.51
CA ALA A 62 19.17 -11.71 10.87
C ALA A 62 18.38 -10.40 11.00
N MET A 63 18.39 -9.55 9.97
CA MET A 63 17.59 -8.32 9.94
C MET A 63 16.10 -8.63 9.89
N HIS A 64 15.70 -9.60 9.05
CA HIS A 64 14.32 -10.09 9.02
C HIS A 64 13.88 -10.62 10.38
N ALA A 65 14.68 -11.51 10.98
CA ALA A 65 14.36 -12.10 12.28
C ALA A 65 14.24 -11.01 13.37
N ALA A 66 15.13 -10.02 13.38
CA ALA A 66 15.08 -8.89 14.30
C ALA A 66 13.78 -8.06 14.10
N LEU A 67 13.40 -7.77 12.85
CA LEU A 67 12.17 -7.03 12.55
C LEU A 67 10.93 -7.80 13.02
N VAL A 68 10.83 -9.09 12.72
CA VAL A 68 9.70 -9.92 13.15
C VAL A 68 9.65 -10.03 14.67
N ASN A 69 10.80 -10.13 15.36
CA ASN A 69 10.84 -10.11 16.83
C ASN A 69 10.27 -8.80 17.39
N VAL A 70 10.70 -7.65 16.86
CA VAL A 70 10.18 -6.33 17.26
C VAL A 70 8.66 -6.28 17.09
N LEU A 71 8.12 -6.72 15.95
CA LEU A 71 6.68 -6.77 15.70
C LEU A 71 5.95 -7.67 16.72
N ARG A 72 6.53 -8.82 17.09
CA ARG A 72 5.93 -9.69 18.13
C ARG A 72 5.90 -9.01 19.49
N HIS A 73 6.94 -8.28 19.88
CA HIS A 73 6.93 -7.54 21.16
C HIS A 73 5.98 -6.36 21.13
N LEU A 74 5.83 -5.67 19.99
CA LEU A 74 4.80 -4.65 19.80
C LEU A 74 3.41 -5.26 19.95
N LYS A 75 3.14 -6.40 19.32
CA LYS A 75 1.87 -7.12 19.49
C LYS A 75 1.57 -7.40 20.97
N THR A 76 2.55 -7.93 21.71
CA THR A 76 2.42 -8.15 23.16
C THR A 76 2.16 -6.85 23.91
N LEU A 77 2.85 -5.77 23.56
CA LEU A 77 2.70 -4.46 24.19
C LEU A 77 1.28 -3.91 24.06
N PHE A 78 0.72 -3.95 22.85
CA PHE A 78 -0.65 -3.51 22.59
C PHE A 78 -1.71 -4.42 23.22
N ALA A 79 -1.39 -5.69 23.47
CA ALA A 79 -2.30 -6.65 24.09
C ALA A 79 -2.30 -6.53 25.63
N ASP A 80 -1.10 -6.51 26.23
CA ASP A 80 -0.92 -6.70 27.67
C ASP A 80 -0.78 -5.36 28.41
N GLN A 81 -0.20 -4.34 27.77
CA GLN A 81 0.10 -3.03 28.38
C GLN A 81 -0.81 -1.91 27.84
N LYS A 82 -1.99 -2.27 27.34
CA LYS A 82 -2.92 -1.35 26.69
C LYS A 82 -3.30 -0.14 27.53
N GLU A 83 -3.58 -0.34 28.83
CA GLU A 83 -4.00 0.76 29.71
C GLU A 83 -2.83 1.73 29.98
N PHE A 84 -1.60 1.23 30.11
CA PHE A 84 -0.43 2.10 30.26
C PHE A 84 -0.12 2.84 28.96
N LEU A 85 -0.17 2.16 27.82
CA LEU A 85 -0.06 2.81 26.50
C LEU A 85 -1.10 3.92 26.34
N LYS A 86 -2.34 3.67 26.74
CA LYS A 86 -3.41 4.67 26.67
C LYS A 86 -3.07 5.91 27.48
N SER A 87 -2.64 5.74 28.74
CA SER A 87 -2.27 6.88 29.59
C SER A 87 -1.16 7.74 28.97
N VAL A 88 -0.14 7.10 28.39
CA VAL A 88 0.97 7.82 27.76
C VAL A 88 0.53 8.53 26.48
N LEU A 89 -0.22 7.84 25.61
CA LEU A 89 -0.66 8.40 24.33
C LEU A 89 -1.67 9.55 24.52
N GLU A 90 -2.51 9.51 25.54
CA GLU A 90 -3.39 10.63 25.90
C GLU A 90 -2.62 11.89 26.34
N GLN A 91 -1.34 11.76 26.69
CA GLN A 91 -0.45 12.88 27.00
C GLN A 91 0.29 13.42 25.77
N GLN A 92 0.16 12.76 24.61
CA GLN A 92 0.79 13.17 23.35
C GLN A 92 -0.24 13.83 22.44
N ASP A 93 -0.14 15.16 22.29
CA ASP A 93 -1.09 15.93 21.47
C ASP A 93 -1.05 15.56 19.98
N ASP A 94 0.08 15.00 19.51
CA ASP A 94 0.32 14.68 18.09
C ASP A 94 -0.04 13.25 17.70
N VAL A 95 -0.53 12.42 18.63
CA VAL A 95 -0.89 11.02 18.34
C VAL A 95 -2.41 10.86 18.26
N PRO A 96 -2.97 10.48 17.09
CA PRO A 96 -4.40 10.23 16.96
C PRO A 96 -4.87 9.09 17.87
N ALA A 97 -6.05 9.25 18.47
CA ALA A 97 -6.62 8.25 19.38
C ALA A 97 -6.84 6.88 18.69
N GLU A 98 -7.05 6.89 17.37
CA GLU A 98 -7.28 5.71 16.55
C GLU A 98 -6.04 4.80 16.46
N VAL A 99 -4.83 5.28 16.76
CA VAL A 99 -3.59 4.50 16.71
C VAL A 99 -3.67 3.27 17.60
N LEU A 100 -4.25 3.39 18.80
CA LEU A 100 -4.44 2.28 19.74
C LEU A 100 -5.30 1.13 19.19
N HIS A 101 -6.12 1.41 18.18
CA HIS A 101 -7.04 0.44 17.59
C HIS A 101 -6.56 -0.06 16.24
N LYS A 102 -5.97 0.81 15.42
CA LYS A 102 -5.60 0.51 14.03
C LYS A 102 -4.18 -0.05 13.91
N PHE A 103 -3.24 0.43 14.70
CA PHE A 103 -1.86 -0.04 14.64
C PHE A 103 -1.70 -1.53 15.03
N PRO A 104 -2.40 -2.07 16.05
CA PRO A 104 -2.35 -3.50 16.35
C PRO A 104 -2.83 -4.38 15.19
N LEU A 105 -3.85 -3.93 14.45
CA LEU A 105 -4.36 -4.67 13.28
C LEU A 105 -3.31 -4.75 12.18
N LEU A 106 -2.55 -3.68 11.97
CA LEU A 106 -1.42 -3.67 11.05
C LEU A 106 -0.33 -4.66 11.48
N VAL A 107 0.09 -4.61 12.74
CA VAL A 107 1.09 -5.54 13.28
C VAL A 107 0.63 -6.99 13.13
N ASP A 108 -0.63 -7.28 13.46
CA ASP A 108 -1.22 -8.61 13.30
C ASP A 108 -1.27 -9.06 11.85
N ALA A 109 -1.66 -8.17 10.92
CA ALA A 109 -1.71 -8.48 9.50
C ALA A 109 -0.32 -8.81 8.94
N ILE A 110 0.72 -8.05 9.32
CA ILE A 110 2.10 -8.33 8.90
C ILE A 110 2.56 -9.68 9.47
N LEU A 111 2.37 -9.91 10.78
CA LEU A 111 2.79 -11.14 11.45
C LEU A 111 2.04 -12.39 10.96
N ALA A 112 0.79 -12.25 10.50
CA ALA A 112 0.01 -13.33 9.90
C ALA A 112 0.30 -13.53 8.41
N SER A 113 1.01 -12.60 7.77
CA SER A 113 1.34 -12.66 6.35
C SER A 113 2.60 -13.48 6.07
N PRO A 114 2.79 -13.95 4.82
CA PRO A 114 4.05 -14.53 4.37
C PRO A 114 5.28 -13.63 4.55
N LEU A 115 5.13 -12.31 4.73
CA LEU A 115 6.27 -11.41 5.00
C LEU A 115 6.98 -11.71 6.32
N ALA A 116 6.28 -12.34 7.28
CA ALA A 116 6.86 -12.75 8.54
C ALA A 116 7.71 -14.04 8.43
N ASP A 117 7.73 -14.68 7.26
CA ASP A 117 8.48 -15.90 6.98
C ASP A 117 9.73 -15.60 6.15
N ALA A 118 10.91 -15.86 6.74
CA ALA A 118 12.19 -15.65 6.07
C ALA A 118 12.38 -16.56 4.85
N GLU A 119 11.83 -17.77 4.90
CA GLU A 119 11.96 -18.73 3.80
C GLU A 119 11.13 -18.28 2.59
N TRP A 120 9.94 -17.74 2.83
CA TRP A 120 9.08 -17.19 1.79
C TRP A 120 9.77 -16.05 1.01
N LEU A 121 10.57 -15.23 1.69
CA LEU A 121 11.28 -14.12 1.05
C LEU A 121 12.33 -14.57 0.03
N ALA A 122 12.83 -15.80 0.11
CA ALA A 122 13.78 -16.31 -0.88
C ALA A 122 13.14 -16.55 -2.27
N ASP A 123 11.84 -16.81 -2.31
CA ASP A 123 11.06 -17.02 -3.53
C ASP A 123 9.62 -16.50 -3.37
N PRO A 124 9.43 -15.17 -3.31
CA PRO A 124 8.15 -14.59 -2.97
C PRO A 124 7.15 -14.71 -4.12
N GLU A 125 5.93 -15.08 -3.77
CA GLU A 125 4.78 -15.05 -4.68
C GLU A 125 3.87 -13.89 -4.28
N LEU A 126 4.13 -12.69 -4.84
CA LEU A 126 3.44 -11.47 -4.43
C LEU A 126 1.92 -11.59 -4.55
N GLY A 127 1.39 -12.28 -5.55
CA GLY A 127 -0.05 -12.49 -5.73
C GLY A 127 -0.75 -13.01 -4.46
N LYS A 128 -0.10 -13.88 -3.69
CA LYS A 128 -0.64 -14.39 -2.41
C LYS A 128 -0.76 -13.31 -1.33
N LEU A 129 0.09 -12.27 -1.36
CA LEU A 129 -0.06 -11.11 -0.48
C LEU A 129 -1.28 -10.28 -0.84
N PHE A 130 -1.61 -10.19 -2.13
CA PHE A 130 -2.77 -9.44 -2.62
C PHE A 130 -4.10 -10.19 -2.39
N GLU A 131 -4.07 -11.51 -2.22
CA GLU A 131 -5.25 -12.32 -1.84
C GLU A 131 -5.68 -12.13 -0.36
N GLY A 132 -4.75 -11.69 0.49
CA GLY A 132 -4.99 -11.48 1.91
C GLY A 132 -5.50 -10.08 2.25
N GLN A 133 -5.77 -9.84 3.54
CA GLN A 133 -6.18 -8.54 4.06
C GLN A 133 -4.98 -7.61 4.37
N LEU A 134 -3.75 -8.02 4.06
CA LEU A 134 -2.55 -7.28 4.44
C LEU A 134 -2.57 -5.84 3.91
N LEU A 135 -2.87 -5.66 2.62
CA LEU A 135 -2.89 -4.34 1.99
C LEU A 135 -4.02 -3.45 2.53
N GLN A 136 -5.17 -4.03 2.84
CA GLN A 136 -6.25 -3.31 3.50
C GLN A 136 -5.82 -2.82 4.89
N HIS A 137 -5.21 -3.68 5.70
CA HIS A 137 -4.71 -3.29 7.03
C HIS A 137 -3.53 -2.32 6.97
N LEU A 138 -2.73 -2.34 5.91
CA LEU A 138 -1.70 -1.32 5.65
C LEU A 138 -2.34 0.04 5.42
N ILE A 139 -3.35 0.12 4.55
CA ILE A 139 -4.10 1.36 4.28
C ILE A 139 -4.78 1.86 5.56
N GLU A 140 -5.49 0.99 6.27
CA GLU A 140 -6.22 1.36 7.49
C GLU A 140 -5.28 1.71 8.64
N GLY A 141 -4.16 1.01 8.79
CA GLY A 141 -3.15 1.24 9.81
C GLY A 141 -2.34 2.52 9.59
N ALA A 142 -2.12 2.91 8.33
CA ALA A 142 -1.43 4.16 7.96
C ALA A 142 -2.36 5.39 8.00
N ALA A 143 -3.68 5.21 7.79
CA ALA A 143 -4.65 6.30 7.73
C ALA A 143 -4.61 7.34 8.87
N PRO A 144 -4.29 6.99 10.14
CA PRO A 144 -4.14 7.99 11.19
C PRO A 144 -2.96 8.95 10.98
N PHE A 145 -1.93 8.52 10.25
CA PHE A 145 -0.67 9.25 10.05
C PHE A 145 -0.63 10.00 8.71
N GLU A 146 -1.50 9.64 7.78
CA GLU A 146 -1.61 10.27 6.48
C GLU A 146 -2.56 11.48 6.56
N ALA A 147 -2.01 12.68 6.39
CA ALA A 147 -2.79 13.90 6.17
C ALA A 147 -2.76 14.25 4.66
N GLY A 148 -3.88 14.06 3.96
CA GLY A 148 -4.08 14.60 2.61
C GLY A 148 -4.77 13.70 1.59
N ASP A 149 -4.98 14.24 0.39
CA ASP A 149 -5.78 13.71 -0.74
C ASP A 149 -5.28 12.37 -1.33
N GLN A 150 -4.17 11.81 -0.83
CA GLN A 150 -3.51 10.64 -1.43
C GLN A 150 -4.34 9.34 -1.32
N LEU A 151 -5.25 9.26 -0.34
CA LEU A 151 -6.15 8.12 -0.16
C LEU A 151 -7.50 8.28 -0.88
N GLU A 152 -7.77 9.44 -1.51
CA GLU A 152 -9.00 9.62 -2.32
C GLU A 152 -9.07 8.58 -3.44
N ILE A 153 -7.91 8.11 -3.92
CA ILE A 153 -7.76 7.09 -4.97
C ILE A 153 -8.38 5.72 -4.63
N LEU A 154 -8.83 5.53 -3.39
CA LEU A 154 -9.48 4.32 -2.91
C LEU A 154 -10.87 4.60 -2.29
N SER A 155 -11.53 5.67 -2.73
CA SER A 155 -12.88 6.02 -2.30
C SER A 155 -13.92 4.99 -2.77
N PRO A 156 -14.88 4.58 -1.91
CA PRO A 156 -16.01 3.74 -2.30
C PRO A 156 -16.83 4.31 -3.46
N ASP A 157 -16.87 5.64 -3.62
CA ASP A 157 -17.63 6.34 -4.67
C ASP A 157 -17.17 5.93 -6.07
N LEU A 158 -15.93 5.47 -6.24
CA LEU A 158 -15.40 4.97 -7.51
C LEU A 158 -16.23 3.83 -8.12
N MET A 159 -16.97 3.08 -7.29
CA MET A 159 -17.87 2.04 -7.77
C MET A 159 -19.08 2.60 -8.53
N GLU A 160 -19.42 3.87 -8.32
CA GLU A 160 -20.54 4.55 -8.96
C GLU A 160 -20.13 5.27 -10.25
N ALA A 161 -18.83 5.30 -10.57
CA ALA A 161 -18.33 6.01 -11.74
C ALA A 161 -18.86 5.38 -13.04
N THR A 162 -19.30 6.24 -13.96
CA THR A 162 -19.66 5.82 -15.32
C THR A 162 -18.50 6.05 -16.27
N VAL A 163 -18.32 5.13 -17.21
CA VAL A 163 -17.21 5.18 -18.19
C VAL A 163 -17.78 5.19 -19.59
N ARG A 164 -17.35 6.16 -20.40
CA ARG A 164 -17.72 6.30 -21.81
C ARG A 164 -16.45 6.40 -22.66
N GLN A 165 -16.40 5.70 -23.79
CA GLN A 165 -15.32 5.88 -24.76
C GLN A 165 -15.51 7.18 -25.55
N LEU A 166 -14.45 7.98 -25.63
CA LEU A 166 -14.37 9.18 -26.46
C LEU A 166 -13.78 8.85 -27.83
N ASP A 167 -12.65 8.15 -27.83
CA ASP A 167 -11.94 7.69 -29.02
C ASP A 167 -11.14 6.42 -28.69
N GLY A 168 -10.79 5.63 -29.69
CA GLY A 168 -9.97 4.44 -29.47
C GLY A 168 -9.78 3.53 -30.65
N ASN A 169 -8.82 2.64 -30.49
CA ASN A 169 -8.48 1.56 -31.41
C ASN A 169 -8.13 0.29 -30.62
N ALA A 170 -7.59 -0.72 -31.31
CA ALA A 170 -7.29 -2.01 -30.71
C ALA A 170 -6.23 -1.99 -29.58
N THR A 171 -5.42 -0.93 -29.48
CA THR A 171 -4.26 -0.84 -28.56
C THR A 171 -4.23 0.41 -27.68
N ALA A 172 -5.02 1.43 -28.00
CA ALA A 172 -5.11 2.67 -27.22
C ALA A 172 -6.57 3.17 -27.21
N ALA A 173 -7.01 3.71 -26.08
CA ALA A 173 -8.36 4.29 -25.93
C ALA A 173 -8.31 5.54 -25.04
N SER A 174 -9.19 6.48 -25.32
CA SER A 174 -9.47 7.63 -24.46
C SER A 174 -10.87 7.46 -23.90
N LEU A 175 -10.96 7.36 -22.58
CA LEU A 175 -12.19 7.09 -21.85
C LEU A 175 -12.53 8.28 -20.95
N GLN A 176 -13.77 8.74 -21.02
CA GLN A 176 -14.32 9.68 -20.06
C GLN A 176 -14.83 8.90 -18.85
N VAL A 177 -14.36 9.28 -17.66
CA VAL A 177 -14.84 8.80 -16.37
C VAL A 177 -15.67 9.90 -15.75
N THR A 178 -16.91 9.60 -15.39
CA THR A 178 -17.82 10.54 -14.73
C THR A 178 -18.12 10.04 -13.32
N LEU A 179 -17.88 10.87 -12.31
CA LEU A 179 -18.20 10.60 -10.91
C LEU A 179 -18.96 11.79 -10.32
N GLY A 180 -20.24 11.60 -9.99
CA GLY A 180 -21.13 12.71 -9.62
C GLY A 180 -21.23 13.74 -10.76
N GLU A 181 -20.92 15.00 -10.47
CA GLU A 181 -20.92 16.09 -11.46
C GLU A 181 -19.57 16.27 -12.19
N ARG A 182 -18.58 15.38 -11.94
CA ARG A 182 -17.23 15.53 -12.46
C ARG A 182 -16.98 14.59 -13.62
N GLU A 183 -16.22 15.08 -14.58
CA GLU A 183 -15.79 14.33 -15.73
C GLU A 183 -14.29 14.47 -15.92
N GLU A 184 -13.61 13.36 -16.12
CA GLU A 184 -12.19 13.32 -16.45
C GLU A 184 -11.92 12.41 -17.63
N THR A 185 -10.82 12.67 -18.34
CA THR A 185 -10.41 11.86 -19.48
C THR A 185 -9.19 11.03 -19.12
N TRP A 186 -9.34 9.71 -19.18
CA TRP A 186 -8.32 8.72 -18.89
C TRP A 186 -7.83 8.10 -20.20
N ALA A 187 -6.52 8.21 -20.43
CA ALA A 187 -5.87 7.48 -21.51
C ALA A 187 -5.57 6.05 -21.06
N MET A 188 -5.97 5.07 -21.87
CA MET A 188 -5.73 3.65 -21.65
C MET A 188 -4.86 3.08 -22.77
N GLN A 189 -3.97 2.15 -22.42
CA GLN A 189 -3.13 1.42 -23.34
C GLN A 189 -3.26 -0.09 -23.11
N LYS A 190 -3.25 -0.87 -24.18
CA LYS A 190 -3.25 -2.32 -24.10
C LYS A 190 -1.83 -2.86 -23.99
N VAL A 191 -1.53 -3.53 -22.88
CA VAL A 191 -0.24 -4.17 -22.57
C VAL A 191 -0.51 -5.65 -22.26
N ASP A 192 0.13 -6.56 -23.00
CA ASP A 192 -0.03 -8.01 -22.86
C ASP A 192 -1.51 -8.46 -22.74
N GLY A 193 -2.35 -7.94 -23.64
CA GLY A 193 -3.77 -8.29 -23.68
C GLY A 193 -4.67 -7.58 -22.67
N LYS A 194 -4.11 -6.85 -21.69
CA LYS A 194 -4.88 -6.10 -20.67
C LYS A 194 -4.81 -4.59 -20.89
N TRP A 195 -5.88 -3.90 -20.54
CA TRP A 195 -5.95 -2.44 -20.59
C TRP A 195 -5.48 -1.84 -19.28
N VAL A 196 -4.52 -0.95 -19.34
CA VAL A 196 -3.96 -0.23 -18.20
C VAL A 196 -3.95 1.28 -18.49
N PRO A 197 -3.96 2.15 -17.47
CA PRO A 197 -3.72 3.58 -17.68
C PRO A 197 -2.41 3.82 -18.44
N ALA A 198 -2.44 4.70 -19.44
CA ALA A 198 -1.29 4.92 -20.32
C ALA A 198 -0.08 5.51 -19.58
N GLU A 199 -0.31 6.36 -18.57
CA GLU A 199 0.75 6.88 -17.71
C GLU A 199 1.40 5.78 -16.87
N LEU A 200 0.63 4.80 -16.37
CA LEU A 200 1.18 3.61 -15.71
C LEU A 200 2.05 2.79 -16.68
N ALA A 201 1.57 2.57 -17.90
CA ALA A 201 2.33 1.82 -18.90
C ALA A 201 3.67 2.50 -19.25
N LYS A 202 3.68 3.84 -19.27
CA LYS A 202 4.86 4.65 -19.52
C LYS A 202 5.83 4.68 -18.34
N ALA A 203 5.31 4.78 -17.11
CA ALA A 203 6.12 4.86 -15.89
C ALA A 203 6.70 3.51 -15.45
N TRP A 204 6.06 2.39 -15.84
CA TRP A 204 6.44 1.04 -15.39
C TRP A 204 7.94 0.70 -15.60
N PRO A 205 8.56 0.95 -16.77
CA PRO A 205 9.97 0.63 -16.97
C PRO A 205 10.91 1.48 -16.10
N GLU A 206 10.56 2.75 -15.86
CA GLU A 206 11.33 3.66 -15.01
C GLU A 206 11.29 3.20 -13.55
N TRP A 207 10.11 2.81 -13.07
CA TRP A 207 9.93 2.23 -11.75
C TRP A 207 10.70 0.93 -11.55
N LEU A 208 10.65 0.03 -12.55
CA LEU A 208 11.40 -1.21 -12.50
C LEU A 208 12.91 -0.95 -12.45
N ALA A 209 13.41 0.03 -13.21
CA ALA A 209 14.81 0.42 -13.20
C ALA A 209 15.21 1.02 -11.84
N ALA A 210 14.42 1.95 -11.30
CA ALA A 210 14.64 2.57 -10.00
C ALA A 210 14.62 1.53 -8.86
N ALA A 211 13.65 0.63 -8.85
CA ALA A 211 13.58 -0.45 -7.86
C ALA A 211 14.79 -1.38 -7.92
N ARG A 212 15.26 -1.75 -9.12
CA ARG A 212 16.48 -2.56 -9.27
C ARG A 212 17.74 -1.81 -8.84
N GLU A 213 17.80 -0.50 -9.08
CA GLU A 213 18.90 0.35 -8.64
C GLU A 213 18.98 0.41 -7.11
N ALA A 214 17.85 0.67 -6.44
CA ALA A 214 17.74 0.72 -4.99
C ALA A 214 18.14 -0.60 -4.30
N LEU A 215 17.99 -1.73 -5.00
CA LEU A 215 18.36 -3.06 -4.50
C LEU A 215 19.80 -3.48 -4.83
N LYS A 216 20.61 -2.61 -5.45
CA LYS A 216 22.02 -2.93 -5.69
C LYS A 216 22.78 -3.05 -4.37
N ALA A 217 23.85 -3.85 -4.40
CA ALA A 217 24.75 -3.92 -3.25
C ALA A 217 25.36 -2.53 -3.01
N PRO A 218 25.63 -2.16 -1.74
CA PRO A 218 26.47 -1.00 -1.46
C PRO A 218 27.82 -1.16 -2.18
N ALA A 219 28.40 -0.04 -2.59
CA ALA A 219 29.74 -0.05 -3.17
C ALA A 219 30.75 -0.66 -2.18
N GLU A 220 31.79 -1.32 -2.70
CA GLU A 220 32.84 -1.89 -1.85
C GLU A 220 33.43 -0.82 -0.91
N GLY A 221 33.44 -1.11 0.40
CA GLY A 221 33.89 -0.17 1.44
C GLY A 221 32.82 0.79 1.97
N GLY A 222 31.58 0.69 1.50
CA GLY A 222 30.43 1.41 2.07
C GLY A 222 30.01 0.87 3.45
N VAL A 223 29.24 1.68 4.18
CA VAL A 223 28.62 1.27 5.44
C VAL A 223 27.58 0.18 5.17
N ASP A 224 27.62 -0.91 5.94
CA ASP A 224 26.55 -1.90 5.92
C ASP A 224 25.34 -1.38 6.72
N VAL A 225 24.41 -0.77 6.01
CA VAL A 225 23.15 -0.23 6.57
C VAL A 225 22.35 -1.34 7.25
N GLN A 226 22.38 -2.58 6.75
CA GLN A 226 21.60 -3.67 7.35
C GLN A 226 22.15 -4.06 8.71
N GLU A 227 23.47 -4.05 8.89
CA GLU A 227 24.09 -4.30 10.20
C GLU A 227 23.72 -3.21 11.23
N GLN A 228 23.72 -1.94 10.82
CA GLN A 228 23.27 -0.84 11.67
C GLN A 228 21.80 -0.98 12.07
N VAL A 229 20.93 -1.34 11.11
CA VAL A 229 19.51 -1.62 11.37
C VAL A 229 19.35 -2.80 12.33
N ILE A 230 20.11 -3.88 12.18
CA ILE A 230 20.08 -5.02 13.12
C ILE A 230 20.41 -4.57 14.54
N ILE A 231 21.46 -3.76 14.72
CA ILE A 231 21.86 -3.24 16.04
C ILE A 231 20.72 -2.38 16.63
N MET A 232 20.16 -1.47 15.84
CA MET A 232 19.04 -0.61 16.26
C MET A 232 17.80 -1.43 16.65
N LEU A 233 17.43 -2.42 15.84
CA LEU A 233 16.29 -3.32 16.12
C LEU A 233 16.53 -4.13 17.39
N GLY A 234 17.77 -4.55 17.67
CA GLY A 234 18.13 -5.23 18.91
C GLY A 234 17.96 -4.34 20.15
N ALA A 235 18.35 -3.06 20.06
CA ALA A 235 18.13 -2.08 21.12
C ALA A 235 16.63 -1.84 21.36
N LEU A 236 15.87 -1.63 20.27
CA LEU A 236 14.42 -1.47 20.32
C LEU A 236 13.73 -2.70 20.93
N GLU A 237 14.13 -3.90 20.55
CA GLU A 237 13.62 -5.14 21.14
C GLU A 237 13.84 -5.18 22.66
N GLY A 238 15.02 -4.75 23.14
CA GLY A 238 15.31 -4.66 24.56
C GLY A 238 14.36 -3.73 25.31
N ILE A 239 14.06 -2.57 24.74
CA ILE A 239 13.14 -1.59 25.32
C ILE A 239 11.71 -2.11 25.31
N LEU A 240 11.25 -2.70 24.20
CA LEU A 240 9.92 -3.28 24.13
C LEU A 240 9.73 -4.42 25.14
N LYS A 241 10.74 -5.26 25.36
CA LYS A 241 10.73 -6.27 26.44
C LYS A 241 10.61 -5.61 27.81
N SER A 242 11.33 -4.52 28.03
CA SER A 242 11.27 -3.75 29.28
C SER A 242 9.87 -3.16 29.49
N LEU A 243 9.27 -2.54 28.47
CA LEU A 243 7.90 -2.02 28.52
C LEU A 243 6.88 -3.13 28.81
N ASN A 244 7.00 -4.27 28.13
CA ASN A 244 6.15 -5.44 28.36
C ASN A 244 6.27 -6.00 29.78
N ALA A 245 7.41 -5.84 30.43
CA ALA A 245 7.66 -6.30 31.80
C ALA A 245 7.25 -5.29 32.87
N ALA A 246 6.79 -4.08 32.49
CA ALA A 246 6.37 -3.06 33.45
C ALA A 246 5.13 -3.53 34.24
N GLN A 247 5.17 -3.33 35.56
CA GLN A 247 4.09 -3.69 36.48
C GLN A 247 3.31 -2.46 36.96
N THR A 248 3.89 -1.27 36.83
CA THR A 248 3.28 -0.01 37.22
C THR A 248 3.32 1.00 36.08
N GLU A 249 2.40 1.97 36.14
CA GLU A 249 2.32 3.07 35.18
C GLU A 249 3.59 3.94 35.20
N ASP A 250 4.13 4.25 36.38
CA ASP A 250 5.37 5.04 36.50
C ASP A 250 6.56 4.34 35.82
N GLU A 251 6.70 3.03 36.04
CA GLU A 251 7.75 2.20 35.43
C GLU A 251 7.59 2.14 33.90
N PHE A 252 6.35 2.05 33.43
CA PHE A 252 6.04 2.08 32.00
C PHE A 252 6.39 3.44 31.38
N ASN A 253 5.95 4.54 32.01
CA ASN A 253 6.15 5.90 31.52
C ASN A 253 7.64 6.24 31.42
N GLU A 254 8.43 5.93 32.45
CA GLU A 254 9.89 6.15 32.44
C GLU A 254 10.56 5.40 31.26
N ARG A 255 10.16 4.14 31.04
CA ARG A 255 10.68 3.32 29.93
C ARG A 255 10.24 3.83 28.57
N PHE A 256 9.02 4.34 28.47
CA PHE A 256 8.47 4.87 27.22
C PHE A 256 9.16 6.18 26.83
N MET A 257 9.44 7.07 27.79
CA MET A 257 10.19 8.29 27.51
C MET A 257 11.60 7.98 27.01
N GLY A 258 12.27 6.98 27.58
CA GLY A 258 13.55 6.50 27.05
C GLY A 258 13.48 5.92 25.62
N LEU A 259 12.32 5.42 25.19
CA LEU A 259 12.10 5.03 23.78
C LEU A 259 12.06 6.26 22.87
N LEU A 260 11.34 7.31 23.27
CA LEU A 260 11.24 8.55 22.50
C LEU A 260 12.60 9.23 22.31
N GLU A 261 13.47 9.19 23.33
CA GLU A 261 14.83 9.75 23.25
C GLU A 261 15.74 9.03 22.23
N LEU A 262 15.42 7.77 21.89
CA LEU A 262 16.18 6.99 20.91
C LEU A 262 15.64 7.12 19.49
N LEU A 263 14.43 7.64 19.33
CA LEU A 263 13.90 7.97 18.02
C LEU A 263 14.60 9.26 17.55
N PRO A 264 15.21 9.25 16.35
CA PRO A 264 15.77 10.48 15.81
C PRO A 264 14.66 11.52 15.64
N GLU A 265 14.91 12.77 16.06
CA GLU A 265 13.95 13.89 15.94
C GLU A 265 13.49 14.13 14.49
N GLU A 266 14.33 13.75 13.53
CA GLU A 266 13.98 13.66 12.11
C GLU A 266 14.17 12.22 11.63
N VAL A 267 13.07 11.58 11.22
CA VAL A 267 13.18 10.40 10.36
C VAL A 267 13.80 10.91 9.05
N PRO A 268 14.94 10.37 8.57
CA PRO A 268 15.47 10.73 7.26
C PRO A 268 14.50 10.23 6.19
N GLY A 269 13.49 11.05 5.89
CA GLY A 269 12.34 10.73 5.05
C GLY A 269 12.04 11.77 3.98
N ASP A 270 12.55 13.00 4.12
CA ASP A 270 12.40 14.04 3.08
C ASP A 270 13.18 13.74 1.79
N GLU A 271 14.10 12.76 1.80
CA GLU A 271 14.84 12.34 0.60
C GLU A 271 14.21 11.15 -0.15
N PHE A 272 13.21 10.48 0.44
CA PHE A 272 12.40 9.51 -0.29
C PHE A 272 11.23 10.26 -0.92
N GLU A 273 11.50 10.99 -2.02
CA GLU A 273 10.41 11.47 -2.87
C GLU A 273 9.57 10.25 -3.25
N PRO A 274 8.28 10.17 -2.83
CA PRO A 274 7.43 9.07 -3.24
C PRO A 274 7.43 9.08 -4.77
N ALA A 275 7.64 7.91 -5.38
CA ALA A 275 7.58 7.80 -6.83
C ALA A 275 6.28 8.47 -7.31
N PRO A 276 6.35 9.34 -8.34
CA PRO A 276 5.19 10.13 -8.76
C PRO A 276 4.01 9.19 -9.04
N ASN A 277 2.83 9.50 -8.49
CA ASN A 277 1.62 8.68 -8.67
C ASN A 277 1.39 8.49 -10.19
N PRO A 278 1.44 7.25 -10.71
CA PRO A 278 1.39 6.99 -12.14
C PRO A 278 -0.05 6.92 -12.65
N LEU A 279 -1.01 6.94 -11.72
CA LEU A 279 -2.42 7.02 -12.04
C LEU A 279 -2.74 8.49 -12.32
N PRO A 280 -3.58 8.78 -13.33
CA PRO A 280 -4.12 10.12 -13.48
C PRO A 280 -4.76 10.55 -12.15
N PRO A 281 -4.73 11.86 -11.81
CA PRO A 281 -5.46 12.36 -10.65
C PRO A 281 -6.90 11.87 -10.73
N LEU A 282 -7.51 11.53 -9.60
CA LEU A 282 -8.93 11.28 -9.56
C LEU A 282 -9.70 12.61 -9.70
N PRO A 283 -10.98 12.55 -10.14
CA PRO A 283 -11.87 13.68 -9.99
C PRO A 283 -12.02 14.00 -8.49
N PRO A 284 -11.64 15.21 -8.01
CA PRO A 284 -11.55 15.53 -6.58
C PRO A 284 -12.90 15.39 -5.89
N LEU A 285 -13.05 14.82 -4.69
CA LEU A 285 -14.36 14.56 -4.05
C LEU A 285 -15.23 15.82 -3.80
N PRO A 286 -16.56 15.70 -3.60
CA PRO A 286 -17.38 16.88 -3.30
C PRO A 286 -17.03 17.34 -1.88
N PRO A 287 -17.06 18.65 -1.60
CA PRO A 287 -16.93 19.10 -0.22
C PRO A 287 -18.02 18.42 0.61
N GLU A 288 -17.62 17.80 1.72
CA GLU A 288 -18.57 17.21 2.66
C GLU A 288 -19.66 18.25 2.97
N GLY A 289 -20.91 17.89 2.67
CA GLY A 289 -22.04 18.80 2.78
C GLY A 289 -22.27 19.25 4.21
N ASN A 290 -22.33 20.56 4.40
CA ASN A 290 -22.79 21.24 5.62
C ASN A 290 -24.33 21.15 5.74
#